data_AF-U3TVG9-F1
#
_entry.id   AF-U3TVG9-F1
#
_cell.length_a   1.000
_cell.length_b   1.000
_cell.length_c   1.000
_cell.angle_alpha   90.00
_cell.angle_beta   90.00
_cell.angle_gamma   90.00
#
_symmetry.space_group_name_H-M   'P 1'
#
loop_
_entity.id
_entity.type
_entity.pdbx_description
1 polymer ?
#
loop_
_entity_poly.entity_id
_entity_poly.type
_entity_poly.pdbx_seq_one_letter_code
_entity_poly.pdbx_strand_id
1 'polypeptide(L)'
;MVTGFISRSEAGETVLLGRNGSDYSATQIGALAGVNRVTIWSDVAGVYSADPRKVSDACLLPLLRLDEASELALLAAPVLHTRTLQPVSNSDIDLQLRCSYQPEQCSTRIERVLASGTGARIVTSHDDVCLVEIQIPDSHDFATQQKEIDLLLKRAQLRPLAMSIHPDRRLLQLCYTSEVVNSAFNLLQDAALPGHLQLRDGLALVALVGAGVTRNPLHRHRFWQQIKDQPVEFVWQSEDHISLVAVLRVGPTQHLIQGLHQSLFRAEYTEVVYLILTGIGGIWRELMGFLEVRSDFWI
;
A
#
# COMPACT_ATOMS: atom_id res chain seq x y z
N MET A 1 15.64 23.02 20.98
CA MET A 1 15.71 22.54 19.58
C MET A 1 16.69 21.38 19.53
N VAL A 2 16.35 20.30 18.83
CA VAL A 2 17.20 19.10 18.69
C VAL A 2 17.43 18.87 17.20
N THR A 3 18.64 18.49 16.80
CA THR A 3 18.96 18.11 15.42
C THR A 3 18.50 16.67 15.18
N GLY A 4 17.64 16.47 14.17
CA GLY A 4 17.27 15.12 13.71
C GLY A 4 18.39 14.46 12.88
N PHE A 5 18.13 13.25 12.39
CA PHE A 5 18.99 12.45 11.50
C PHE A 5 20.30 11.91 12.09
N ILE A 6 20.79 12.52 13.18
CA ILE A 6 22.07 12.20 13.81
C ILE A 6 21.83 11.43 15.12
N SER A 7 22.62 10.39 15.36
CA SER A 7 22.65 9.61 16.60
C SER A 7 24.09 9.31 17.02
N ARG A 8 24.27 8.61 18.14
CA ARG A 8 25.57 8.21 18.69
C ARG A 8 25.60 6.70 18.92
N SER A 9 26.67 6.04 18.47
CA SER A 9 26.92 4.63 18.78
C SER A 9 27.37 4.45 20.24
N GLU A 10 27.38 3.22 20.74
CA GLU A 10 27.92 2.90 22.07
C GLU A 10 29.40 3.28 22.22
N ALA A 11 30.16 3.28 21.11
CA ALA A 11 31.55 3.74 21.07
C ALA A 11 31.72 5.27 21.12
N GLY A 12 30.62 6.02 21.18
CA GLY A 12 30.63 7.49 21.20
C GLY A 12 30.74 8.15 19.83
N GLU A 13 30.77 7.36 18.75
CA GLU A 13 30.90 7.87 17.38
C GLU A 13 29.57 8.42 16.87
N THR A 14 29.64 9.45 16.03
CA THR A 14 28.45 10.00 15.36
C THR A 14 28.01 9.07 14.24
N VAL A 15 26.76 8.65 14.28
CA VAL A 15 26.14 7.79 13.26
C VAL A 15 24.90 8.46 12.68
N LEU A 16 24.59 8.15 11.42
CA LEU A 16 23.43 8.70 10.71
C LEU A 16 22.31 7.68 10.68
N LEU A 17 21.07 8.14 10.81
CA LEU A 17 19.87 7.29 10.87
C LEU A 17 19.36 6.87 9.48
N GLY A 18 20.01 7.33 8.42
CA GLY A 18 19.66 7.02 7.02
C GLY A 18 18.43 7.79 6.52
N ARG A 19 17.80 7.28 5.47
CA ARG A 19 16.67 7.92 4.78
C ARG A 19 15.54 8.24 5.77
N ASN A 20 15.00 9.46 5.67
CA ASN A 20 14.00 10.03 6.57
C ASN A 20 14.37 9.95 8.07
N GLY A 21 15.67 9.98 8.37
CA GLY A 21 16.18 9.91 9.74
C GLY A 21 15.76 11.09 10.63
N SER A 22 15.45 12.26 10.06
CA SER A 22 14.89 13.38 10.82
C SER A 22 13.47 13.09 11.32
N ASP A 23 12.61 12.54 10.47
CA ASP A 23 11.25 12.15 10.86
C ASP A 23 11.29 11.02 11.88
N TYR A 24 12.17 10.04 11.67
CA TYR A 24 12.41 8.97 12.64
C TYR A 24 12.89 9.52 13.99
N SER A 25 13.78 10.53 13.99
CA SER A 25 14.22 11.19 15.22
C SER A 25 13.03 11.84 15.94
N ALA A 26 12.17 12.55 15.21
CA ALA A 26 11.02 13.23 15.77
C ALA A 26 10.02 12.24 16.41
N THR A 27 9.69 11.15 15.72
CA THR A 27 8.75 10.15 16.25
C THR A 27 9.37 9.35 17.40
N GLN A 28 10.66 9.04 17.34
CA GLN A 28 11.36 8.34 18.43
C GLN A 28 11.48 9.20 19.69
N ILE A 29 11.82 10.49 19.56
CA ILE A 29 11.86 11.43 20.68
C ILE A 29 10.46 11.61 21.26
N GLY A 30 9.44 11.76 20.40
CA GLY A 30 8.05 11.83 20.85
C GLY A 30 7.67 10.62 21.69
N ALA A 31 7.98 9.41 21.21
CA ALA A 31 7.69 8.14 21.90
C ALA A 31 8.35 8.10 23.28
N LEU A 32 9.62 8.47 23.37
CA LEU A 32 10.36 8.48 24.64
C LEU A 32 9.87 9.56 25.60
N ALA A 33 9.38 10.69 25.09
CA ALA A 33 8.84 11.78 25.89
C ALA A 33 7.37 11.56 26.31
N GLY A 34 6.70 10.53 25.79
CA GLY A 34 5.30 10.24 26.10
C GLY A 34 4.34 11.34 25.64
N VAL A 35 4.64 12.03 24.52
CA VAL A 35 3.77 13.09 24.00
C VAL A 35 2.53 12.48 23.35
N ASN A 36 1.39 13.19 23.37
CA ASN A 36 0.18 12.69 22.71
C ASN A 36 0.25 12.75 21.18
N ARG A 37 1.10 13.62 20.61
CA ARG A 37 1.16 13.86 19.16
C ARG A 37 2.54 14.29 18.70
N VAL A 38 2.94 13.79 17.54
CA VAL A 38 4.08 14.28 16.75
C VAL A 38 3.57 14.84 15.43
N THR A 39 4.06 16.01 15.04
CA THR A 39 3.74 16.63 13.75
C THR A 39 4.98 16.67 12.85
N ILE A 40 4.89 16.05 11.68
CA ILE A 40 5.89 16.16 10.61
C ILE A 40 5.45 17.27 9.66
N TRP A 41 6.34 18.26 9.51
CA TRP A 41 6.16 19.38 8.61
C TRP A 41 7.00 19.15 7.35
N SER A 42 6.36 19.03 6.20
CA SER A 42 7.01 18.77 4.90
C SER A 42 6.56 19.79 3.85
N ASP A 43 6.87 19.52 2.58
CA ASP A 43 6.44 20.29 1.41
C ASP A 43 5.07 19.89 0.86
N VAL A 44 4.45 18.86 1.45
CA VAL A 44 3.12 18.35 1.07
C VAL A 44 2.14 18.38 2.25
N ALA A 45 0.86 18.56 1.98
CA ALA A 45 -0.18 18.66 3.01
C ALA A 45 -0.43 17.34 3.78
N GLY A 46 -0.03 16.20 3.19
CA GLY A 46 -0.22 14.88 3.78
C GLY A 46 -0.26 13.80 2.71
N VAL A 47 -1.02 12.73 2.97
CA VAL A 47 -1.20 11.60 2.07
C VAL A 47 -2.43 11.82 1.19
N TYR A 48 -2.26 11.62 -0.11
CA TYR A 48 -3.32 11.70 -1.10
C TYR A 48 -3.79 10.31 -1.55
N SER A 49 -4.98 10.21 -2.13
CA SER A 49 -5.54 8.97 -2.71
C SER A 49 -4.75 8.44 -3.92
N ALA A 50 -3.90 9.26 -4.52
CA ALA A 50 -2.86 8.89 -5.47
C ALA A 50 -1.78 9.98 -5.48
N ASP A 51 -0.65 9.77 -6.15
CA ASP A 51 0.34 10.84 -6.35
C ASP A 51 -0.30 12.00 -7.13
N PRO A 52 -0.46 13.20 -6.55
CA PRO A 52 -1.11 14.34 -7.20
C PRO A 52 -0.34 14.85 -8.44
N ARG A 53 0.93 14.45 -8.61
CA ARG A 53 1.74 14.73 -9.80
C ARG A 53 1.37 13.82 -10.98
N LYS A 54 0.86 12.61 -10.70
CA LYS A 54 0.42 11.62 -11.70
C LYS A 54 -1.09 11.69 -11.94
N VAL A 55 -1.88 12.06 -10.93
CA VAL A 55 -3.34 12.07 -10.93
C VAL A 55 -3.86 13.43 -10.44
N SER A 56 -4.43 14.22 -11.35
CA SER A 56 -4.87 15.59 -11.03
C SER A 56 -6.06 15.67 -10.08
N ASP A 57 -6.90 14.63 -10.05
CA ASP A 57 -8.07 14.50 -9.18
C ASP A 57 -7.76 13.79 -7.84
N ALA A 58 -6.47 13.64 -7.48
CA ALA A 58 -6.10 13.01 -6.22
C ALA A 58 -6.58 13.86 -5.03
N CYS A 59 -7.23 13.19 -4.07
CA CYS A 59 -7.83 13.81 -2.90
C CYS A 59 -6.94 13.62 -1.67
N LEU A 60 -6.75 14.68 -0.88
CA LEU A 60 -6.06 14.57 0.40
C LEU A 60 -6.89 13.72 1.37
N LEU A 61 -6.25 12.76 2.04
CA LEU A 61 -6.87 11.92 3.04
C LEU A 61 -6.71 12.56 4.43
N PRO A 62 -7.80 13.05 5.07
CA PRO A 62 -7.68 13.71 6.37
C PRO A 62 -7.32 12.75 7.50
N LEU A 63 -7.73 11.49 7.36
CA LEU A 63 -7.49 10.41 8.32
C LEU A 63 -6.97 9.17 7.58
N LEU A 64 -5.91 8.57 8.09
CA LEU A 64 -5.30 7.35 7.55
C LEU A 64 -5.05 6.37 8.69
N ARG A 65 -5.37 5.09 8.50
CA ARG A 65 -5.05 4.10 9.53
C ARG A 65 -3.54 3.87 9.56
N LEU A 66 -3.00 3.55 10.73
CA LEU A 66 -1.58 3.25 10.89
C LEU A 66 -1.12 2.06 10.05
N ASP A 67 -1.98 1.06 9.89
CA ASP A 67 -1.72 -0.14 9.10
C ASP A 67 -1.69 0.19 7.59
N GLU A 68 -2.63 1.00 7.10
CA GLU A 68 -2.64 1.58 5.74
C GLU A 68 -1.40 2.45 5.49
N ALA A 69 -1.03 3.30 6.45
CA ALA A 69 0.15 4.16 6.36
C ALA A 69 1.45 3.34 6.29
N SER A 70 1.54 2.26 7.07
CA SER A 70 2.69 1.36 7.11
C SER A 70 2.85 0.60 5.79
N GLU A 71 1.75 0.10 5.25
CA GLU A 71 1.74 -0.61 3.97
C GLU A 71 2.03 0.35 2.80
N LEU A 72 1.52 1.59 2.85
CA LEU A 72 1.84 2.62 1.88
C LEU A 72 3.31 3.04 1.91
N ALA A 73 3.89 3.18 3.11
CA ALA A 73 5.31 3.50 3.29
C ALA A 73 6.22 2.38 2.77
N LEU A 74 5.76 1.12 2.80
CA LEU A 74 6.44 -0.01 2.17
C LEU A 74 6.34 0.06 0.64
N LEU A 75 5.13 0.24 0.09
CA LEU A 75 4.82 0.25 -1.34
C LEU A 75 5.22 1.56 -2.07
N ALA A 76 6.15 2.30 -1.48
CA ALA A 76 6.80 3.47 -2.04
C ALA A 76 5.90 4.69 -2.26
N ALA A 77 5.29 5.21 -1.19
CA ALA A 77 4.89 6.61 -1.15
C ALA A 77 6.07 7.51 -0.71
N PRO A 78 6.39 8.57 -1.47
CA PRO A 78 7.49 9.49 -1.13
C PRO A 78 7.26 10.27 0.19
N VAL A 79 6.02 10.27 0.70
CA VAL A 79 5.58 11.07 1.85
C VAL A 79 5.85 10.39 3.20
N LEU A 80 5.95 9.06 3.25
CA LEU A 80 6.10 8.31 4.50
C LEU A 80 7.17 7.25 4.37
N HIS A 81 7.91 7.03 5.46
CA HIS A 81 8.93 5.98 5.54
C HIS A 81 8.62 5.03 6.70
N THR A 82 8.82 3.74 6.49
CA THR A 82 8.51 2.68 7.46
C THR A 82 9.16 2.93 8.82
N ARG A 83 10.42 3.37 8.83
CA ARG A 83 11.14 3.76 10.06
C ARG A 83 10.43 4.87 10.84
N THR A 84 9.89 5.89 10.17
CA THR A 84 9.16 6.98 10.83
C THR A 84 7.94 6.47 11.60
N LEU A 85 7.26 5.46 11.05
CA LEU A 85 6.07 4.87 11.65
C LEU A 85 6.39 3.88 12.77
N GLN A 86 7.59 3.30 12.80
CA GLN A 86 7.94 2.27 13.80
C GLN A 86 7.78 2.74 15.27
N PRO A 87 8.25 3.94 15.69
CA PRO A 87 8.00 4.43 17.05
C PRO A 87 6.51 4.69 17.31
N VAL A 88 5.77 5.16 16.31
CA VAL A 88 4.33 5.40 16.37
C VAL A 88 3.60 4.06 16.59
N SER A 89 4.01 3.00 15.89
CA SER A 89 3.47 1.65 16.03
C SER A 89 3.73 0.98 17.37
N ASN A 90 4.70 1.47 18.14
CA ASN A 90 5.04 0.94 19.47
C ASN A 90 4.59 1.86 20.62
N SER A 91 3.85 2.93 20.35
CA SER A 91 3.42 3.92 21.34
C SER A 91 1.98 4.44 21.11
N ASP A 92 1.42 5.17 22.06
CA ASP A 92 0.07 5.75 21.93
C ASP A 92 0.05 7.11 21.22
N ILE A 93 1.07 7.39 20.42
CA ILE A 93 1.27 8.68 19.76
C ILE A 93 0.45 8.77 18.48
N ASP A 94 -0.23 9.90 18.31
CA ASP A 94 -0.79 10.28 17.01
C ASP A 94 0.29 10.94 16.13
N LEU A 95 0.33 10.57 14.85
CA LEU A 95 1.21 11.22 13.87
C LEU A 95 0.39 12.13 12.96
N GLN A 96 0.79 13.40 12.84
CA GLN A 96 0.16 14.37 11.96
C GLN A 96 1.15 14.83 10.88
N LEU A 97 0.71 14.85 9.62
CA LEU A 97 1.48 15.35 8.48
C LEU A 97 0.91 16.69 8.05
N ARG A 98 1.77 17.71 7.90
CA ARG A 98 1.35 19.06 7.48
C ARG A 98 2.32 19.66 6.46
N CYS A 99 1.81 20.58 5.65
CA CYS A 99 2.62 21.39 4.75
C CYS A 99 3.16 22.63 5.48
N SER A 100 4.47 22.84 5.39
CA SER A 100 5.15 24.02 5.94
C SER A 100 4.82 25.30 5.17
N TYR A 101 4.52 25.18 3.87
CA TYR A 101 4.16 26.31 3.00
C TYR A 101 2.68 26.72 3.13
N GLN A 102 1.83 25.81 3.60
CA GLN A 102 0.38 26.03 3.72
C GLN A 102 -0.10 25.52 5.09
N PRO A 103 0.27 26.21 6.19
CA PRO A 103 0.02 25.71 7.54
C PRO A 103 -1.47 25.60 7.87
N GLU A 104 -2.32 26.40 7.23
CA GLU A 104 -3.78 26.41 7.47
C GLU A 104 -4.54 25.37 6.64
N GLN A 105 -3.87 24.69 5.70
CA GLN A 105 -4.52 23.68 4.87
C GLN A 105 -4.84 22.42 5.68
N CYS A 106 -5.77 21.61 5.13
CA CYS A 106 -6.04 20.27 5.62
C CYS A 106 -4.75 19.45 5.75
N SER A 107 -4.76 18.52 6.71
CA SER A 107 -3.63 17.67 7.08
C SER A 107 -4.05 16.21 7.10
N THR A 108 -3.11 15.28 6.96
CA THR A 108 -3.38 13.87 7.27
C THR A 108 -3.01 13.55 8.71
N ARG A 109 -3.95 12.96 9.46
CA ARG A 109 -3.69 12.37 10.78
C ARG A 109 -3.69 10.85 10.66
N ILE A 110 -2.65 10.22 11.20
CA ILE A 110 -2.47 8.77 11.23
C ILE A 110 -2.90 8.26 12.60
N GLU A 111 -3.88 7.37 12.61
CA GLU A 111 -4.51 6.83 13.81
C GLU A 111 -4.51 5.30 13.81
N ARG A 112 -4.49 4.67 14.98
CA ARG A 112 -4.52 3.20 15.11
C ARG A 112 -5.87 2.59 14.77
N VAL A 113 -6.96 3.28 15.12
CA VAL A 113 -8.32 2.78 14.97
C VAL A 113 -9.17 3.86 14.31
N LEU A 114 -9.50 3.67 13.04
CA LEU A 114 -10.57 4.44 12.41
C LEU A 114 -11.89 3.70 12.60
N ALA A 115 -12.93 4.43 13.02
CA ALA A 115 -14.30 3.99 12.88
C ALA A 115 -14.74 4.18 11.40
N SER A 116 -14.95 3.06 10.71
CA SER A 116 -15.57 2.93 9.38
C SER A 116 -14.71 3.26 8.14
N GLY A 117 -14.90 2.43 7.11
CA GLY A 117 -14.22 2.47 5.81
C GLY A 117 -13.55 1.14 5.49
N THR A 118 -14.17 0.33 4.61
CA THR A 118 -13.56 -0.89 4.07
C THR A 118 -13.32 -0.72 2.58
N GLY A 119 -12.10 -1.00 2.13
CA GLY A 119 -11.72 -0.97 0.72
C GLY A 119 -10.52 -0.09 0.40
N ALA A 120 -10.22 0.06 -0.89
CA ALA A 120 -9.09 0.84 -1.38
C ALA A 120 -9.30 2.33 -1.09
N ARG A 121 -8.28 2.97 -0.53
CA ARG A 121 -8.24 4.41 -0.23
C ARG A 121 -7.13 5.12 -0.99
N ILE A 122 -6.11 4.37 -1.40
CA ILE A 122 -4.94 4.87 -2.10
C ILE A 122 -4.60 3.98 -3.28
N VAL A 123 -4.21 4.59 -4.39
CA VAL A 123 -3.58 3.94 -5.55
C VAL A 123 -2.14 4.45 -5.62
N THR A 124 -1.17 3.54 -5.69
CA THR A 124 0.25 3.89 -5.79
C THR A 124 0.95 3.06 -6.87
N SER A 125 2.11 3.53 -7.33
CA SER A 125 2.97 2.78 -8.23
C SER A 125 4.43 3.10 -8.03
N HIS A 126 5.27 2.16 -8.44
CA HIS A 126 6.71 2.34 -8.55
C HIS A 126 7.16 1.86 -9.92
N ASP A 127 7.77 2.74 -10.71
CA ASP A 127 8.15 2.46 -12.09
C ASP A 127 9.50 1.72 -12.22
N ASP A 128 10.25 1.59 -11.11
CA ASP A 128 11.57 0.96 -11.06
C ASP A 128 11.68 -0.04 -9.89
N VAL A 129 11.14 -1.24 -10.09
CA VAL A 129 11.26 -2.34 -9.13
C VAL A 129 12.06 -3.49 -9.74
N CYS A 130 12.65 -4.30 -8.87
CA CYS A 130 13.46 -5.44 -9.23
C CYS A 130 12.90 -6.72 -8.59
N LEU A 131 13.12 -7.86 -9.24
CA LEU A 131 12.80 -9.18 -8.72
C LEU A 131 14.08 -9.94 -8.37
N VAL A 132 14.15 -10.42 -7.12
CA VAL A 132 15.06 -11.48 -6.72
C VAL A 132 14.34 -12.80 -6.91
N GLU A 133 14.87 -13.64 -7.78
CA GLU A 133 14.33 -14.95 -8.11
C GLU A 133 15.22 -16.03 -7.50
N ILE A 134 14.59 -17.00 -6.84
CA ILE A 134 15.28 -18.08 -6.13
C ILE A 134 14.70 -19.39 -6.63
N GLN A 135 15.52 -20.12 -7.39
CA GLN A 135 15.19 -21.44 -7.91
C GLN A 135 15.70 -22.51 -6.95
N ILE A 136 14.79 -23.19 -6.25
CA ILE A 136 15.15 -24.18 -5.23
C ILE A 136 15.35 -25.55 -5.91
N PRO A 137 16.52 -26.22 -5.73
CA PRO A 137 16.81 -27.51 -6.38
C PRO A 137 15.93 -28.64 -5.83
N ASP A 138 15.69 -29.67 -6.64
CA ASP A 138 14.87 -30.85 -6.26
C ASP A 138 15.40 -31.62 -5.04
N SER A 139 16.69 -31.49 -4.74
CA SER A 139 17.34 -32.14 -3.60
C SER A 139 16.91 -31.61 -2.23
N HIS A 140 16.18 -30.49 -2.19
CA HIS A 140 15.75 -29.85 -0.95
C HIS A 140 14.22 -29.80 -0.86
N ASP A 141 13.67 -29.65 0.34
CA ASP A 141 12.23 -29.42 0.49
C ASP A 141 11.90 -27.93 0.24
N PHE A 142 10.98 -27.67 -0.68
CA PHE A 142 10.62 -26.31 -1.09
C PHE A 142 10.01 -25.50 0.06
N ALA A 143 9.10 -26.12 0.83
CA ALA A 143 8.38 -25.44 1.91
C ALA A 143 9.32 -25.07 3.08
N THR A 144 10.28 -25.93 3.40
CA THR A 144 11.30 -25.67 4.42
C THR A 144 12.20 -24.50 4.02
N GLN A 145 12.67 -24.50 2.77
CA GLN A 145 13.52 -23.42 2.25
C GLN A 145 12.77 -22.09 2.17
N GLN A 146 11.51 -22.10 1.76
CA GLN A 146 10.67 -20.90 1.79
C GLN A 146 10.58 -20.29 3.21
N LYS A 147 10.36 -21.12 4.24
CA LYS A 147 10.29 -20.65 5.64
C LYS A 147 11.61 -20.09 6.14
N GLU A 148 12.72 -20.71 5.76
CA GLU A 148 14.06 -20.26 6.12
C GLU A 148 14.36 -18.89 5.52
N ILE A 149 14.04 -18.69 4.24
CA ILE A 149 14.13 -17.41 3.54
C ILE A 149 13.27 -16.34 4.22
N ASP A 150 12.01 -16.65 4.50
CA ASP A 150 11.09 -15.71 5.15
C ASP A 150 11.60 -15.28 6.53
N LEU A 151 12.12 -16.22 7.32
CA LEU A 151 12.70 -15.93 8.64
C LEU A 151 13.97 -15.05 8.52
N LEU A 152 14.83 -15.32 7.55
CA LEU A 152 16.04 -14.54 7.30
C LEU A 152 15.70 -13.08 6.93
N LEU A 153 14.77 -12.89 5.99
CA LEU A 153 14.32 -11.57 5.55
C LEU A 153 13.64 -10.79 6.69
N LYS A 154 12.81 -11.46 7.50
CA LYS A 154 12.17 -10.88 8.68
C LYS A 154 13.20 -10.39 9.70
N ARG A 155 14.24 -11.18 9.99
CA ARG A 155 15.32 -10.80 10.92
C ARG A 155 16.11 -9.59 10.42
N ALA A 156 16.37 -9.53 9.12
CA ALA A 156 17.08 -8.41 8.50
C ALA A 156 16.19 -7.18 8.24
N GLN A 157 14.89 -7.25 8.53
CA GLN A 157 13.90 -6.20 8.20
C GLN A 157 13.84 -5.86 6.71
N LEU A 158 14.09 -6.85 5.83
CA LEU A 158 14.06 -6.73 4.37
C LEU A 158 12.79 -7.35 3.80
N ARG A 159 11.63 -6.88 4.26
CA ARG A 159 10.32 -7.33 3.76
C ARG A 159 10.18 -6.97 2.27
N PRO A 160 9.86 -7.93 1.38
CA PRO A 160 9.54 -7.64 -0.02
C PRO A 160 8.29 -6.76 -0.16
N LEU A 161 8.23 -5.97 -1.23
CA LEU A 161 7.05 -5.21 -1.65
C LEU A 161 5.89 -6.14 -2.03
N ALA A 162 6.22 -7.24 -2.68
CA ALA A 162 5.31 -8.29 -3.12
C ALA A 162 6.12 -9.58 -3.33
N MET A 163 5.45 -10.73 -3.30
CA MET A 163 6.09 -12.02 -3.55
C MET A 163 5.22 -12.94 -4.39
N SER A 164 5.86 -13.85 -5.13
CA SER A 164 5.19 -14.93 -5.85
C SER A 164 5.84 -16.26 -5.54
N ILE A 165 5.03 -17.28 -5.33
CA ILE A 165 5.46 -18.62 -4.94
C ILE A 165 4.89 -19.59 -5.98
N HIS A 166 5.76 -20.29 -6.69
CA HIS A 166 5.40 -21.30 -7.69
C HIS A 166 5.99 -22.65 -7.27
N PRO A 167 5.30 -23.46 -6.43
CA PRO A 167 5.83 -24.73 -5.93
C PRO A 167 6.07 -25.76 -7.03
N ASP A 168 5.26 -25.74 -8.09
CA ASP A 168 5.38 -26.57 -9.29
C ASP A 168 6.69 -26.30 -10.05
N ARG A 169 7.08 -25.02 -10.13
CA ARG A 169 8.34 -24.59 -10.74
C ARG A 169 9.48 -24.49 -9.73
N ARG A 170 9.20 -24.72 -8.44
CA ARG A 170 10.13 -24.53 -7.33
C ARG A 170 10.81 -23.16 -7.33
N LEU A 171 10.03 -22.13 -7.66
CA LEU A 171 10.49 -20.75 -7.84
C LEU A 171 9.84 -19.83 -6.80
N LEU A 172 10.67 -19.04 -6.13
CA LEU A 172 10.26 -17.93 -5.27
C LEU A 172 10.70 -16.61 -5.92
N GLN A 173 9.79 -15.66 -6.07
CA GLN A 173 10.06 -14.33 -6.61
C GLN A 173 9.78 -13.29 -5.53
N LEU A 174 10.75 -12.41 -5.25
CA LEU A 174 10.68 -11.37 -4.22
C LEU A 174 10.88 -10.00 -4.87
N CYS A 175 9.89 -9.12 -4.74
CA CYS A 175 9.92 -7.79 -5.35
C CYS A 175 10.46 -6.75 -4.37
N TYR A 176 11.41 -5.93 -4.84
CA TYR A 176 12.04 -4.86 -4.07
C TYR A 176 12.18 -3.58 -4.92
N THR A 177 12.34 -2.44 -4.26
CA THR A 177 12.81 -1.22 -4.96
C THR A 177 14.27 -1.37 -5.36
N SER A 178 14.71 -0.63 -6.38
CA SER A 178 16.11 -0.59 -6.81
C SER A 178 17.08 -0.17 -5.69
N GLU A 179 16.60 0.60 -4.71
CA GLU A 179 17.38 1.01 -3.54
C GLU A 179 17.68 -0.12 -2.54
N VAL A 180 16.74 -1.07 -2.36
CA VAL A 180 16.81 -2.10 -1.32
C VAL A 180 17.28 -3.44 -1.88
N VAL A 181 17.09 -3.67 -3.18
CA VAL A 181 17.27 -5.00 -3.79
C VAL A 181 18.67 -5.57 -3.61
N ASN A 182 19.72 -4.75 -3.71
CA ASN A 182 21.10 -5.22 -3.53
C ASN A 182 21.36 -5.72 -2.11
N SER A 183 20.81 -5.05 -1.10
CA SER A 183 20.92 -5.49 0.30
C SER A 183 20.23 -6.83 0.52
N ALA A 184 19.06 -7.04 -0.09
CA ALA A 184 18.33 -8.30 -0.01
C ALA A 184 19.05 -9.43 -0.77
N PHE A 185 19.53 -9.14 -1.98
CA PHE A 185 20.25 -10.11 -2.81
C PHE A 185 21.53 -10.59 -2.12
N ASN A 186 22.36 -9.66 -1.61
CA ASN A 186 23.60 -9.99 -0.92
C ASN A 186 23.33 -10.81 0.35
N LEU A 187 22.33 -10.44 1.15
CA LEU A 187 21.94 -11.22 2.33
C LEU A 187 21.59 -12.67 1.99
N LEU A 188 20.81 -12.88 0.93
CA LEU A 188 20.40 -14.21 0.51
C LEU A 188 21.56 -15.00 -0.11
N GLN A 189 22.48 -14.33 -0.80
CA GLN A 189 23.70 -14.92 -1.34
C GLN A 189 24.66 -15.35 -0.23
N ASP A 190 24.88 -14.49 0.78
CA ASP A 190 25.77 -14.75 1.92
C ASP A 190 25.24 -15.85 2.84
N ALA A 191 23.92 -16.02 2.91
CA ALA A 191 23.29 -17.11 3.63
C ALA A 191 23.57 -18.50 3.01
N ALA A 192 24.19 -18.56 1.83
CA ALA A 192 24.56 -19.78 1.12
C ALA A 192 23.38 -20.76 0.95
N LEU A 193 22.19 -20.21 0.72
CA LEU A 193 20.95 -20.98 0.56
C LEU A 193 21.04 -21.89 -0.69
N PRO A 194 20.48 -23.11 -0.62
CA PRO A 194 20.48 -24.03 -1.75
C PRO A 194 19.61 -23.47 -2.89
N GLY A 195 20.23 -23.22 -4.03
CA GLY A 195 19.52 -22.78 -5.24
C GLY A 195 20.32 -21.82 -6.09
N HIS A 196 19.68 -21.39 -7.17
CA HIS A 196 20.21 -20.34 -8.03
C HIS A 196 19.46 -19.06 -7.77
N LEU A 197 20.21 -18.00 -7.42
CA LEU A 197 19.67 -16.66 -7.25
C LEU A 197 19.89 -15.84 -8.52
N GLN A 198 18.85 -15.18 -8.98
CA GLN A 198 18.89 -14.27 -10.13
C GLN A 198 18.24 -12.93 -9.77
N LEU A 199 18.78 -11.86 -10.35
CA LEU A 199 18.23 -10.52 -10.25
C LEU A 199 17.66 -10.12 -11.61
N ARG A 200 16.41 -9.67 -11.65
CA ARG A 200 15.75 -9.09 -12.83
C ARG A 200 15.34 -7.66 -12.53
N ASP A 201 15.72 -6.75 -13.41
CA ASP A 201 15.37 -5.33 -13.38
C ASP A 201 14.32 -4.99 -14.46
N GLY A 202 13.96 -3.71 -14.56
CA GLY A 202 13.05 -3.21 -15.58
C GLY A 202 11.57 -3.54 -15.33
N LEU A 203 11.19 -3.87 -14.10
CA LEU A 203 9.81 -4.12 -13.72
C LEU A 203 9.18 -2.87 -13.11
N ALA A 204 7.85 -2.86 -13.11
CA ALA A 204 7.05 -1.86 -12.43
C ALA A 204 6.06 -2.50 -11.47
N LEU A 205 5.54 -1.72 -10.53
CA LEU A 205 4.58 -2.14 -9.53
C LEU A 205 3.41 -1.16 -9.49
N VAL A 206 2.19 -1.67 -9.41
CA VAL A 206 0.98 -0.88 -9.14
C VAL A 206 0.24 -1.55 -7.99
N ALA A 207 -0.27 -0.75 -7.05
CA ALA A 207 -0.94 -1.25 -5.88
C ALA A 207 -2.15 -0.42 -5.48
N LEU A 208 -3.14 -1.11 -4.90
CA LEU A 208 -4.21 -0.53 -4.11
C LEU A 208 -3.88 -0.74 -2.64
N VAL A 209 -4.07 0.30 -1.82
CA VAL A 209 -3.90 0.25 -0.37
C VAL A 209 -5.17 0.72 0.31
N GLY A 210 -5.61 -0.04 1.30
CA GLY A 210 -6.76 0.27 2.15
C GLY A 210 -7.29 -0.96 2.89
N ALA A 211 -7.78 -0.76 4.10
CA ALA A 211 -8.22 -1.85 4.98
C ALA A 211 -9.33 -2.69 4.33
N GLY A 212 -9.08 -3.98 4.12
CA GLY A 212 -10.06 -4.89 3.51
C GLY A 212 -10.20 -4.74 1.99
N VAL A 213 -9.24 -4.11 1.30
CA VAL A 213 -9.24 -3.97 -0.16
C VAL A 213 -9.37 -5.32 -0.88
N THR A 214 -8.75 -6.37 -0.37
CA THR A 214 -8.82 -7.73 -0.95
C THR A 214 -10.15 -8.44 -0.67
N ARG A 215 -10.93 -7.96 0.31
CA ARG A 215 -12.25 -8.51 0.66
C ARG A 215 -13.38 -7.82 -0.09
N ASN A 216 -13.14 -6.63 -0.64
CA ASN A 216 -14.11 -5.90 -1.44
C ASN A 216 -14.14 -6.44 -2.89
N PRO A 217 -15.23 -7.11 -3.33
CA PRO A 217 -15.30 -7.72 -4.66
C PRO A 217 -15.23 -6.69 -5.80
N LEU A 218 -15.83 -5.51 -5.60
CA LEU A 218 -15.85 -4.44 -6.60
C LEU A 218 -14.45 -3.89 -6.85
N HIS A 219 -13.67 -3.65 -5.79
CA HIS A 219 -12.29 -3.17 -5.91
C HIS A 219 -11.40 -4.20 -6.61
N ARG A 220 -11.53 -5.48 -6.25
CA ARG A 220 -10.82 -6.55 -6.96
C ARG A 220 -11.20 -6.62 -8.42
N HIS A 221 -12.49 -6.58 -8.72
CA HIS A 221 -12.96 -6.62 -10.10
C HIS A 221 -12.41 -5.44 -10.92
N ARG A 222 -12.52 -4.21 -10.40
CA ARG A 222 -11.99 -3.01 -11.04
C ARG A 222 -10.47 -3.08 -11.23
N PHE A 223 -9.74 -3.57 -10.23
CA PHE A 223 -8.29 -3.78 -10.33
C PHE A 223 -7.94 -4.74 -11.48
N TRP A 224 -8.57 -5.92 -11.50
CA TRP A 224 -8.37 -6.91 -12.57
C TRP A 224 -8.72 -6.38 -13.95
N GLN A 225 -9.80 -5.61 -14.08
CA GLN A 225 -10.18 -5.00 -15.37
C GLN A 225 -9.12 -4.04 -15.91
N GLN A 226 -8.45 -3.28 -15.04
CA GLN A 226 -7.40 -2.34 -15.46
C GLN A 226 -6.11 -3.05 -15.88
N ILE A 227 -5.77 -4.18 -15.24
CA ILE A 227 -4.52 -4.89 -15.51
C ILE A 227 -4.64 -6.03 -16.54
N LYS A 228 -5.85 -6.39 -16.99
CA LYS A 228 -6.06 -7.57 -17.86
C LYS A 228 -5.27 -7.53 -19.18
N ASP A 229 -5.09 -6.33 -19.75
CA ASP A 229 -4.40 -6.12 -21.02
C ASP A 229 -2.93 -5.72 -20.82
N GLN A 230 -2.43 -5.81 -19.58
CA GLN A 230 -1.07 -5.45 -19.20
C GLN A 230 -0.17 -6.68 -19.11
N PRO A 231 1.14 -6.55 -19.35
CA PRO A 231 2.09 -7.65 -19.23
C PRO A 231 2.41 -7.93 -17.75
N VAL A 232 1.42 -8.41 -17.00
CA VAL A 232 1.56 -8.78 -15.58
C VAL A 232 2.57 -9.92 -15.43
N GLU A 233 3.51 -9.77 -14.49
CA GLU A 233 4.38 -10.85 -14.03
C GLU A 233 3.64 -11.70 -12.99
N PHE A 234 3.12 -11.06 -11.94
CA PHE A 234 2.23 -11.70 -10.95
C PHE A 234 1.39 -10.67 -10.20
N VAL A 235 0.33 -11.16 -9.56
CA VAL A 235 -0.50 -10.40 -8.61
C VAL A 235 -0.31 -10.99 -7.22
N TRP A 236 -0.17 -10.12 -6.23
CA TRP A 236 0.04 -10.48 -4.84
C TRP A 236 -0.94 -9.72 -3.93
N GLN A 237 -1.28 -10.33 -2.80
CA GLN A 237 -2.14 -9.75 -1.77
C GLN A 237 -1.39 -9.83 -0.45
N SER A 238 -1.41 -8.74 0.32
CA SER A 238 -0.85 -8.79 1.67
C SER A 238 -1.64 -9.72 2.58
N GLU A 239 -0.92 -10.36 3.51
CA GLU A 239 -1.46 -11.25 4.52
C GLU A 239 -2.54 -10.55 5.36
N ASP A 240 -2.32 -9.27 5.67
CA ASP A 240 -3.25 -8.44 6.45
C ASP A 240 -4.40 -7.87 5.62
N HIS A 241 -4.47 -8.18 4.31
CA HIS A 241 -5.52 -7.74 3.39
C HIS A 241 -5.64 -6.22 3.22
N ILE A 242 -4.53 -5.50 3.45
CA ILE A 242 -4.44 -4.03 3.34
C ILE A 242 -4.04 -3.61 1.93
N SER A 243 -3.40 -4.48 1.17
CA SER A 243 -2.88 -4.18 -0.16
C SER A 243 -3.17 -5.27 -1.19
N LEU A 244 -3.41 -4.82 -2.42
CA LEU A 244 -3.49 -5.64 -3.62
C LEU A 244 -2.51 -5.08 -4.64
N VAL A 245 -1.54 -5.89 -5.05
CA VAL A 245 -0.37 -5.46 -5.81
C VAL A 245 -0.28 -6.24 -7.11
N ALA A 246 0.04 -5.57 -8.21
CA ALA A 246 0.43 -6.19 -9.47
C ALA A 246 1.85 -5.77 -9.81
N VAL A 247 2.71 -6.75 -10.06
CA VAL A 247 4.04 -6.54 -10.63
C VAL A 247 3.92 -6.72 -12.15
N LEU A 248 4.43 -5.74 -12.89
CA LEU A 248 4.33 -5.63 -14.34
C LEU A 248 5.72 -5.75 -14.95
N ARG A 249 5.83 -6.45 -16.08
CA ARG A 249 7.08 -6.58 -16.83
C ARG A 249 7.48 -5.30 -17.58
N VAL A 250 6.59 -4.31 -17.62
CA VAL A 250 6.77 -3.07 -18.38
C VAL A 250 6.18 -1.91 -17.59
N GLY A 251 6.92 -0.80 -17.54
CA GLY A 251 6.42 0.54 -17.20
C GLY A 251 6.34 1.44 -18.46
N PRO A 252 5.88 2.69 -18.37
CA PRO A 252 5.45 3.41 -17.17
C PRO A 252 4.00 3.14 -16.76
N THR A 253 3.72 3.30 -15.46
CA THR A 253 2.45 2.92 -14.82
C THR A 253 1.43 4.06 -14.74
N GLN A 254 1.74 5.25 -15.24
CA GLN A 254 0.91 6.45 -15.06
C GLN A 254 -0.52 6.27 -15.57
N HIS A 255 -0.70 5.70 -16.76
CA HIS A 255 -2.03 5.45 -17.32
C HIS A 255 -2.85 4.49 -16.44
N LEU A 256 -2.18 3.48 -15.88
CA LEU A 256 -2.82 2.50 -14.99
C LEU A 256 -3.23 3.11 -13.66
N ILE A 257 -2.38 3.95 -13.04
CA ILE A 257 -2.78 4.68 -11.84
C ILE A 257 -4.01 5.54 -12.13
N GLN A 258 -3.99 6.31 -13.22
CA GLN A 258 -5.11 7.20 -13.55
C GLN A 258 -6.40 6.41 -13.76
N GLY A 259 -6.34 5.31 -14.52
CA GLY A 259 -7.48 4.42 -14.74
C GLY A 259 -8.00 3.76 -13.46
N LEU A 260 -7.11 3.28 -12.60
CA LEU A 260 -7.47 2.71 -11.29
C LEU A 260 -8.07 3.77 -10.36
N HIS A 261 -7.48 4.95 -10.28
CA HIS A 261 -7.98 6.04 -9.43
C HIS A 261 -9.37 6.48 -9.89
N GLN A 262 -9.55 6.73 -11.19
CA GLN A 262 -10.86 7.07 -11.75
C GLN A 262 -11.87 5.94 -11.53
N SER A 263 -11.48 4.69 -11.74
CA SER A 263 -12.39 3.57 -11.55
C SER A 263 -12.80 3.41 -10.08
N LEU A 264 -11.93 3.72 -9.10
CA LEU A 264 -12.19 3.51 -7.68
C LEU A 264 -12.86 4.71 -6.99
N PHE A 265 -12.41 5.94 -7.29
CA PHE A 265 -12.78 7.15 -6.55
C PHE A 265 -13.73 8.08 -7.31
N ARG A 266 -13.97 7.83 -8.60
CA ARG A 266 -15.07 8.51 -9.28
C ARG A 266 -16.36 7.95 -8.70
N ALA A 267 -17.14 8.82 -8.07
CA ALA A 267 -18.49 8.49 -7.67
C ALA A 267 -19.15 7.83 -8.88
N GLU A 268 -19.63 6.60 -8.71
CA GLU A 268 -20.78 6.19 -9.49
C GLU A 268 -21.79 7.28 -9.16
N TYR A 269 -22.04 8.18 -10.12
CA TYR A 269 -23.35 8.78 -10.18
C TYR A 269 -24.24 7.55 -10.24
N THR A 270 -24.78 7.15 -9.09
CA THR A 270 -26.01 6.40 -9.07
C THR A 270 -26.92 7.32 -9.83
N GLU A 271 -27.06 7.10 -11.14
CA GLU A 271 -28.24 7.56 -11.82
C GLU A 271 -29.35 6.82 -11.09
N VAL A 272 -29.85 7.46 -10.03
CA VAL A 272 -31.15 7.16 -9.50
C VAL A 272 -32.06 7.50 -10.66
N VAL A 273 -32.33 6.49 -11.49
CA VAL A 273 -33.34 6.59 -12.53
C VAL A 273 -34.65 6.75 -11.78
N TYR A 274 -35.05 8.00 -11.57
CA TYR A 274 -36.39 8.31 -11.11
C TYR A 274 -37.33 7.96 -12.27
N LEU A 275 -37.86 6.74 -12.24
CA LEU A 275 -38.97 6.36 -13.12
C LEU A 275 -40.23 7.07 -12.61
N ILE A 276 -40.40 8.34 -12.97
CA ILE A 276 -41.65 9.06 -12.75
C ILE A 276 -42.62 8.60 -13.83
N LEU A 277 -43.38 7.56 -13.50
CA LEU A 277 -44.55 7.20 -14.28
C LEU A 277 -45.63 8.24 -13.96
N THR A 278 -46.18 8.94 -14.95
CA THR A 278 -47.40 9.75 -14.82
C THR A 278 -48.44 9.23 -15.79
N GLY A 279 -49.57 8.76 -15.28
CA GLY A 279 -50.74 8.48 -16.10
C GLY A 279 -52.01 8.46 -15.25
N ILE A 280 -53.10 8.92 -15.83
CA ILE A 280 -54.42 8.97 -15.21
C ILE A 280 -55.25 7.92 -15.96
N GLY A 281 -55.28 6.68 -15.48
CA GLY A 281 -56.02 5.60 -16.16
C GLY A 281 -55.86 4.22 -15.52
N GLY A 282 -56.85 3.35 -15.70
CA GLY A 282 -57.03 2.08 -14.99
C GLY A 282 -55.86 1.09 -15.01
N ILE A 283 -54.96 1.19 -15.99
CA ILE A 283 -53.72 0.39 -16.12
C ILE A 283 -52.78 0.61 -14.91
N TRP A 284 -52.89 1.76 -14.24
CA TRP A 284 -52.11 2.07 -13.03
C TRP A 284 -52.42 1.20 -11.82
N ARG A 285 -53.67 0.74 -11.66
CA ARG A 285 -54.05 -0.10 -10.51
C ARG A 285 -53.49 -1.51 -10.64
N GLU A 286 -53.42 -2.05 -11.86
CA GLU A 286 -52.80 -3.36 -12.11
C GLU A 286 -51.29 -3.33 -11.89
N LEU A 287 -50.62 -2.24 -12.27
CA LEU A 287 -49.17 -2.12 -12.09
C LEU A 287 -48.77 -1.98 -10.60
N MET A 288 -49.57 -1.26 -9.80
CA MET A 288 -49.37 -1.20 -8.33
C MET A 288 -49.60 -2.55 -7.65
N GLY A 289 -50.62 -3.30 -8.08
CA GLY A 289 -50.86 -4.65 -7.57
C GLY A 289 -49.70 -5.63 -7.85
N PHE A 290 -48.96 -5.43 -8.94
CA PHE A 290 -47.77 -6.22 -9.26
C PHE A 290 -46.52 -5.86 -8.43
N LEU A 291 -46.41 -4.62 -7.96
CA LEU A 291 -45.25 -4.13 -7.20
C LEU A 291 -45.39 -4.39 -5.69
N GLU A 292 -46.61 -4.35 -5.12
CA GLU A 292 -46.84 -4.68 -3.71
C GLU A 292 -46.48 -6.15 -3.39
N VAL A 293 -46.74 -7.07 -4.32
CA VAL A 293 -46.48 -8.51 -4.16
C VAL A 293 -44.98 -8.86 -4.13
N ARG A 294 -44.08 -7.94 -4.50
CA ARG A 294 -42.62 -8.19 -4.56
C ARG A 294 -41.79 -7.42 -3.52
N SER A 295 -42.44 -6.78 -2.54
CA SER A 295 -41.75 -6.05 -1.47
C SER A 295 -41.11 -6.94 -0.39
N ASP A 296 -41.40 -8.25 -0.37
CA ASP A 296 -40.81 -9.20 0.59
C ASP A 296 -39.44 -9.80 0.17
N PHE A 297 -38.84 -9.36 -0.94
CA PHE A 297 -37.59 -9.95 -1.46
C PHE A 297 -36.35 -9.05 -1.37
N TRP A 298 -36.45 -7.88 -0.74
CA TRP A 298 -35.33 -6.97 -0.53
C TRP A 298 -35.37 -6.34 0.88
N ILE A 299 -35.03 -7.14 1.88
CA ILE A 299 -34.43 -6.67 3.16
C ILE A 299 -33.14 -7.46 3.35
#